data_AF-A0A1V5P9V2-F1
#
_entry.id   AF-A0A1V5P9V2-F1
#
_cell.length_a   1.000
_cell.length_b   1.000
_cell.length_c   1.000
_cell.angle_alpha   90.00
_cell.angle_beta   90.00
_cell.angle_gamma   90.00
#
_symmetry.space_group_name_H-M   'P 1'
#
loop_
_entity.id
_entity.type
_entity.pdbx_description
1 polymer ?
#
loop_
_entity_poly.entity_id
_entity_poly.type
_entity_poly.pdbx_seq_one_letter_code
_entity_poly.pdbx_strand_id
1 'polypeptide(L)' 'MEDSDYDCLIIVDNVTKDINNIIDEITGETLYRYDRIFSSIVVSEERYDKEIYNPLFINIYREGIKI' A
#
# COMPACT_ATOMS: atom_id res chain seq x y z
N MET A 1 -13.17 10.71 -17.03
CA MET A 1 -12.87 10.52 -15.61
C MET A 1 -11.83 9.44 -15.59
N GLU A 2 -10.56 9.80 -15.36
CA GLU A 2 -9.56 8.78 -15.09
C GLU A 2 -9.84 8.32 -13.66
N ASP A 3 -10.34 7.10 -13.52
CA ASP A 3 -10.38 6.42 -12.23
C ASP A 3 -8.91 6.17 -11.85
N SER A 4 -8.29 7.15 -11.20
CA SER A 4 -6.95 6.97 -10.64
C SER A 4 -7.06 6.05 -9.45
N ASP A 5 -6.85 4.77 -9.72
CA ASP A 5 -6.54 3.77 -8.73
C ASP A 5 -5.17 4.09 -8.13
N TYR A 6 -5.11 4.28 -6.82
CA TYR A 6 -3.85 4.54 -6.12
C TYR A 6 -3.29 3.22 -5.58
N ASP A 7 -2.15 2.77 -6.12
CA ASP A 7 -1.40 1.67 -5.54
C ASP A 7 -0.45 2.18 -4.45
N CYS A 8 -0.62 1.68 -3.23
CA CYS A 8 0.11 2.08 -2.05
C CYS A 8 0.87 0.89 -1.46
N LEU A 9 2.19 1.01 -1.40
CA LEU A 9 3.03 0.11 -0.59
C LEU A 9 3.14 0.67 0.82
N ILE A 10 2.65 -0.08 1.81
CA ILE A 10 2.69 0.28 3.22
C ILE A 10 3.71 -0.65 3.90
N ILE A 11 4.78 -0.05 4.40
CA ILE A 11 5.85 -0.77 5.11
C ILE A 11 5.63 -0.55 6.60
N VAL A 12 5.56 -1.64 7.36
CA VAL A 12 5.35 -1.64 8.82
C VAL A 12 6.39 -2.53 9.50
N ASP A 13 6.65 -2.32 10.79
CA ASP A 13 7.58 -3.17 11.54
C ASP A 13 7.18 -4.65 11.47
N ASN A 14 5.88 -4.94 11.66
CA ASN A 14 5.30 -6.27 11.60
C ASN A 14 3.90 -6.23 10.99
N VAL A 15 3.60 -7.16 10.08
CA VAL A 15 2.24 -7.30 9.56
C VAL A 15 1.40 -8.08 10.56
N THR A 16 0.38 -7.43 11.11
CA THR A 16 -0.58 -8.05 12.03
C THR A 16 -2.00 -7.97 11.48
N LYS A 17 -2.90 -8.79 12.03
CA LYS A 17 -4.31 -8.74 11.66
C LYS A 17 -4.92 -7.36 11.97
N ASP A 18 -4.55 -6.75 13.08
CA ASP A 18 -5.07 -5.45 13.48
C ASP A 18 -4.63 -4.34 12.51
N ILE A 19 -3.38 -4.38 12.06
CA ILE A 19 -2.88 -3.46 11.02
C ILE A 19 -3.65 -3.63 9.72
N ASN A 20 -3.87 -4.87 9.26
CA ASN A 20 -4.66 -5.10 8.05
C ASN A 20 -6.10 -4.60 8.19
N ASN A 21 -6.75 -4.84 9.33
CA ASN A 21 -8.11 -4.35 9.57
C ASN A 21 -8.19 -2.81 9.52
N ILE A 22 -7.21 -2.12 10.12
CA ILE A 22 -7.15 -0.64 10.10
C ILE A 22 -6.97 -0.14 8.67
N ILE A 23 -6.10 -0.78 7.88
CA ILE A 23 -5.84 -0.40 6.50
C ILE A 23 -7.09 -0.64 5.64
N ASP A 24 -7.77 -1.78 5.81
CA ASP A 24 -9.03 -2.09 5.11
C ASP A 24 -10.13 -1.07 5.44
N GLU A 25 -10.23 -0.65 6.71
CA GLU A 25 -11.17 0.39 7.14
C GLU A 25 -10.86 1.73 6.46
N ILE A 26 -9.60 2.16 6.46
CA ILE A 26 -9.16 3.41 5.80
C ILE A 26 -9.42 3.36 4.29
N THR A 27 -9.10 2.24 3.64
CA THR A 27 -9.36 2.05 2.20
C THR A 27 -10.85 2.12 1.90
N GLY A 28 -11.68 1.46 2.72
CA GLY A 28 -13.14 1.51 2.59
C GLY A 28 -13.71 2.91 2.80
N GLU A 29 -13.23 3.63 3.82
CA GLU A 29 -13.62 5.03 4.04
C GLU A 29 -13.19 5.93 2.89
N THR A 30 -12.01 5.70 2.31
CA THR A 30 -11.49 6.51 1.21
C THR A 30 -12.34 6.35 -0.04
N LEU A 31 -12.71 5.10 -0.36
CA LEU A 31 -13.65 4.81 -1.43
C LEU A 31 -15.00 5.50 -1.19
N TYR A 32 -15.55 5.35 0.01
CA TYR A 32 -16.86 5.93 0.34
C TYR A 32 -16.89 7.46 0.31
N ARG A 33 -15.84 8.11 0.83
CA ARG A 33 -15.80 9.58 1.00
C ARG A 33 -15.33 10.31 -0.25
N TYR A 34 -14.41 9.71 -1.00
CA TYR A 34 -13.72 10.39 -2.09
C TYR A 34 -13.99 9.77 -3.47
N ASP A 35 -14.72 8.65 -3.55
CA ASP A 35 -14.96 7.90 -4.79
C ASP A 35 -13.62 7.56 -5.49
N ARG A 36 -12.67 7.09 -4.67
CA ARG A 36 -11.30 6.74 -5.08
C ARG A 36 -10.92 5.38 -4.51
N ILE A 37 -10.41 4.52 -5.38
CA ILE A 37 -9.94 3.19 -5.00
C ILE A 37 -8.47 3.28 -4.61
N PHE A 38 -8.16 2.76 -3.42
CA PHE A 38 -6.79 2.54 -2.95
C PHE A 38 -6.51 1.05 -2.88
N SER A 39 -5.46 0.62 -3.56
CA SER A 39 -4.91 -0.73 -3.51
C SER A 39 -3.76 -0.70 -2.52
N SER A 40 -3.90 -1.36 -1.37
CA SER A 40 -2.91 -1.36 -0.30
C SER A 40 -2.14 -2.69 -0.26
N ILE A 41 -0.82 -2.61 -0.45
CA ILE A 41 0.10 -3.73 -0.30
C ILE A 41 0.85 -3.53 1.01
N VAL A 42 0.54 -4.34 2.02
CA VAL A 42 1.14 -4.24 3.35
C VAL A 42 2.27 -5.25 3.50
N VAL A 43 3.46 -4.79 3.85
CA VAL A 43 4.65 -5.63 4.02
C VAL A 43 5.42 -5.26 5.27
N SER A 44 6.12 -6.23 5.86
CA SER A 44 7.05 -5.93 6.94
C SER A 44 8.32 -5.28 6.40
N GLU A 45 8.98 -4.46 7.22
CA GLU A 45 10.33 -3.94 6.91
C GLU A 45 11.30 -5.08 6.58
N GLU A 46 11.29 -6.15 7.38
CA GLU A 46 12.13 -7.33 7.15
C GLU A 46 11.90 -7.94 5.75
N ARG A 47 10.65 -8.00 5.29
CA ARG A 47 10.32 -8.54 3.98
C ARG A 47 10.77 -7.60 2.87
N TYR A 48 10.50 -6.30 3.04
CA TYR A 48 10.88 -5.28 2.08
C TYR A 48 12.40 -5.28 1.84
N ASP A 49 13.20 -5.38 2.91
CA ASP A 49 14.66 -5.42 2.85
C ASP A 49 15.22 -6.72 2.25
N LYS A 50 14.51 -7.84 2.37
CA LYS A 50 14.93 -9.13 1.77
C LYS A 50 14.54 -9.26 0.31
N GLU A 51 13.48 -8.57 -0.10
CA GLU A 51 12.90 -8.65 -1.44
C GLU A 51 13.28 -7.46 -2.33
N ILE A 52 14.52 -6.97 -2.22
CA ILE A 52 15.04 -5.82 -3.02
C ILE A 52 14.92 -6.00 -4.54
N TYR A 53 14.81 -7.24 -5.02
CA TYR A 53 14.64 -7.58 -6.43
C TYR A 53 13.18 -7.84 -6.83
N ASN A 54 12.23 -7.65 -5.92
CA ASN A 54 10.82 -7.79 -6.24
C ASN A 54 10.42 -6.71 -7.26
N PRO A 55 9.97 -7.09 -8.47
CA PRO A 55 9.63 -6.13 -9.53
C PRO A 55 8.60 -5.08 -9.09
N LEU A 56 7.67 -5.46 -8.21
CA LEU A 56 6.66 -4.56 -7.67
C LEU A 56 7.29 -3.46 -6.81
N PHE A 57 8.19 -3.83 -5.90
CA PHE A 57 8.88 -2.88 -5.03
C PHE A 57 9.83 -2.00 -5.83
N ILE A 58 10.50 -2.54 -6.85
CA ILE A 58 11.35 -1.77 -7.75
C ILE A 58 10.54 -0.71 -8.50
N ASN A 59 9.38 -1.07 -9.03
CA ASN A 59 8.52 -0.12 -9.76
C ASN A 59 8.03 0.99 -8.84
N ILE A 60 7.53 0.64 -7.65
CA ILE A 60 7.05 1.61 -6.66
C ILE A 60 8.20 2.50 -6.16
N TYR A 61 9.39 1.96 -5.94
CA TYR A 61 10.55 2.75 -5.55
C TYR A 61 11.00 3.73 -6.64
N ARG A 62 10.88 3.36 -7.91
CA ARG A 62 11.33 4.19 -9.06
C ARG A 62 10.32 5.26 -9.47
N GLU A 63 9.03 4.92 -9.43
CA GLU A 63 7.96 5.75 -10.00
C GLU A 63 7.01 6.30 -8.93
N GLY A 64 7.02 5.71 -7.73
CA GLY A 64 6.16 6.10 -6.64
C GLY A 64 6.56 7.41 -5.98
N ILE A 65 5.59 8.00 -5.29
CA ILE A 65 5.77 9.21 -4.49
C ILE A 65 5.96 8.77 -3.04
N LYS A 66 7.11 9.08 -2.45
CA LYS A 66 7.35 8.87 -1.02
C LYS A 66 6.64 9.96 -0.22
N ILE A 67 5.77 9.53 0.69
CA ILE A 67 5.01 10.39 1.60
C ILE A 67 5.64 10.34 2.99
#